data_AF-A0A4Y2ATL1-F1
#
_entry.id   AF-A0A4Y2ATL1-F1
#
_cell.length_a   1.000
_cell.length_b   1.000
_cell.length_c   1.000
_cell.angle_alpha   90.00
_cell.angle_beta   90.00
_cell.angle_gamma   90.00
#
_symmetry.space_group_name_H-M   'P 1'
#
loop_
_entity.id
_entity.type
_entity.pdbx_description
1 polymer ?
#
loop_
_entity_poly.entity_id
_entity_poly.type
_entity_poly.pdbx_seq_one_letter_code
_entity_poly.pdbx_strand_id
1 'polypeptide(L)' 'MIQEKALHFNSKLGGSKEFQASSGWLEKFKNRHGIRQLSIVGEKLSSDIVEGNNFIAELQDLIVKEKLTADQIYNLM' A
#
# COMPACT_ATOMS: atom_id res chain seq x y z
N MET A 1 4.73 3.46 16.01
CA MET A 1 5.71 3.97 15.02
C MET A 1 5.65 5.49 14.77
N ILE A 2 4.50 6.12 14.48
CA ILE A 2 4.46 7.59 14.25
C ILE A 2 4.74 8.39 15.52
N GLN A 3 4.10 8.04 16.65
CA GLN A 3 4.26 8.77 17.91
C GLN A 3 5.71 8.69 18.43
N GLU A 4 6.34 7.52 18.33
CA GLU A 4 7.75 7.32 18.70
C GLU A 4 8.70 8.14 17.81
N LYS A 5 8.48 8.15 16.48
CA LYS A 5 9.25 9.02 15.57
C LYS A 5 9.05 10.50 15.89
N ALA A 6 7.84 10.92 16.25
CA ALA A 6 7.58 12.29 16.65
C ALA A 6 8.36 12.69 17.91
N LEU A 7 8.45 11.80 18.91
CA LEU A 7 9.28 12.00 20.10
C LEU A 7 10.77 12.08 19.74
N HIS A 8 11.25 11.19 18.88
CA HIS A 8 12.64 11.21 18.39
C HIS A 8 12.99 12.54 17.70
N PHE A 9 12.13 13.01 16.79
CA PHE A 9 12.35 14.29 16.12
C PHE A 9 12.23 15.48 17.07
N ASN A 10 11.30 15.47 18.02
CA ASN A 10 11.20 16.51 19.03
C ASN A 10 12.52 16.65 19.80
N SER A 11 13.12 15.53 20.24
CA SER A 11 14.43 15.54 20.90
C SER A 11 15.54 16.05 19.98
N LYS A 12 15.58 15.60 18.72
CA LYS A 12 16.61 16.00 17.76
C LYS A 12 16.55 17.48 17.37
N LEU A 13 15.36 18.06 17.37
CA LEU A 13 15.10 19.47 17.03
C LEU A 13 15.16 20.40 18.24
N GLY A 14 15.48 19.88 19.44
CA GLY A 14 15.52 20.69 20.66
C GLY A 14 14.15 21.18 21.14
N GLY A 15 13.09 20.42 20.83
CA GLY A 15 11.73 20.73 21.24
C GLY A 15 11.48 20.55 22.75
N SER A 16 10.28 20.90 23.20
CA SER A 16 9.93 20.86 24.63
C SER A 16 10.02 19.45 25.22
N LYS A 17 10.53 19.34 26.45
CA LYS A 17 10.52 18.08 27.22
C LYS A 17 9.11 17.66 27.63
N GLU A 18 8.16 18.58 27.64
CA GLU A 18 6.75 18.32 27.95
C GLU A 18 5.96 17.84 26.73
N PHE A 19 6.59 17.81 25.55
CA PHE A 19 5.95 17.31 24.35
C PHE A 19 5.56 15.84 24.51
N GLN A 20 4.27 15.57 24.36
CA GLN A 20 3.73 14.22 24.35
C GLN A 20 3.12 13.92 22.99
N ALA A 21 3.65 12.89 22.32
CA ALA A 21 3.03 12.32 21.15
C ALA A 21 1.85 11.41 21.57
N SER A 22 0.85 11.96 22.25
CA SER A 22 -0.34 11.24 22.71
C SER A 22 -1.24 10.82 21.54
N SER A 23 -2.21 9.94 21.81
CA SER A 23 -3.23 9.57 20.83
C SER A 23 -4.01 10.79 20.33
N GLY A 24 -4.42 11.68 21.25
CA GLY A 24 -5.11 12.92 20.92
C GLY A 24 -4.25 13.91 20.12
N TRP A 25 -2.94 13.97 20.39
CA TRP A 25 -2.00 14.74 19.55
C TRP A 25 -1.95 14.16 18.13
N LEU A 26 -1.82 12.84 18.00
CA LEU A 26 -1.73 12.18 16.69
C LEU A 26 -3.01 12.41 15.86
N GLU A 27 -4.18 12.33 16.48
CA GLU A 27 -5.46 12.60 15.81
C GLU A 27 -5.53 14.04 15.30
N LYS A 28 -5.21 15.03 16.16
CA LYS A 28 -5.18 16.45 15.77
C LYS A 28 -4.14 16.72 14.68
N PHE A 29 -2.97 16.10 14.77
CA PHE A 29 -1.92 16.21 13.76
C PHE A 29 -2.40 15.69 12.41
N LYS A 30 -3.01 14.51 12.38
CA LYS A 30 -3.60 13.95 11.16
C LYS A 30 -4.69 14.84 10.58
N ASN A 31 -5.61 15.32 11.41
CA ASN A 31 -6.69 16.21 10.99
C ASN A 31 -6.17 17.53 10.42
N ARG A 32 -5.17 18.15 11.07
CA ARG A 32 -4.59 19.42 10.64
C ARG A 32 -3.89 19.32 9.28
N HIS A 33 -3.22 18.20 9.04
CA HIS A 33 -2.45 17.98 7.80
C HIS A 33 -3.20 17.16 6.76
N GLY A 34 -4.49 16.87 6.98
CA GLY A 34 -5.29 16.08 6.04
C GLY A 34 -4.80 14.65 5.85
N ILE A 35 -4.02 14.11 6.79
CA ILE A 35 -3.51 12.73 6.74
C ILE A 35 -4.67 11.80 7.08
N ARG A 36 -5.38 11.38 6.04
CA ARG A 36 -6.50 10.44 6.14
C ARG A 36 -6.01 9.11 5.61
N GLN A 37 -6.34 8.04 6.32
CA GLN A 37 -6.30 6.71 5.72
C GLN A 37 -7.48 6.66 4.75
N LEU A 38 -7.22 7.02 3.48
CA LEU A 38 -8.16 6.75 2.43
C LEU A 38 -8.18 5.23 2.29
N SER A 39 -9.26 4.59 2.71
CA SER A 39 -9.60 3.29 2.17
C SER A 39 -9.91 3.53 0.70
N ILE A 40 -8.89 3.48 -0.17
CA ILE A 40 -9.14 3.34 -1.59
C ILE A 40 -9.70 1.93 -1.73
N VAL A 41 -11.00 1.80 -1.50
CA VAL A 41 -11.82 0.63 -1.86
C VAL A 41 -11.97 0.69 -3.37
N GLY A 42 -10.86 0.51 -4.06
CA GLY A 42 -10.73 0.61 -5.51
C GLY A 42 -9.75 -0.44 -6.02
N GLU A 43 -8.71 -0.74 -5.23
CA GLU A 43 -8.07 -2.04 -5.31
C GLU A 43 -8.95 -2.99 -4.51
N LYS A 44 -9.86 -3.66 -5.23
CA LYS A 44 -10.61 -4.81 -4.72
C LYS A 44 -9.59 -5.75 -4.05
N LEU A 45 -9.55 -5.74 -2.73
CA LEU A 45 -8.92 -6.76 -1.86
C LEU A 45 -9.65 -8.12 -1.97
N SER A 46 -10.17 -8.41 -3.15
CA SER A 46 -10.43 -9.75 -3.60
C SER A 46 -9.48 -9.91 -4.78
N SER A 47 -8.23 -10.22 -4.41
CA SER A 47 -7.57 -11.34 -5.04
C SER A 47 -8.53 -12.53 -4.87
N ASP A 48 -9.55 -12.61 -5.74
CA ASP A 48 -10.28 -13.84 -5.95
C ASP A 48 -9.21 -14.80 -6.42
N ILE A 49 -8.65 -15.59 -5.50
CA ILE A 49 -7.64 -16.61 -5.81
C ILE A 49 -8.15 -17.48 -6.97
N VAL A 50 -9.47 -17.64 -7.04
CA VAL A 50 -10.20 -18.26 -8.17
C VAL A 50 -9.99 -17.51 -9.48
N GLU A 51 -10.23 -16.20 -9.53
CA GLU A 51 -10.02 -15.38 -10.75
C GLU A 51 -8.55 -15.33 -11.14
N GLY A 52 -7.64 -15.22 -10.17
CA GLY A 52 -6.20 -15.29 -10.41
C GLY A 52 -5.76 -16.64 -10.97
N ASN A 53 -6.29 -17.74 -10.44
CA ASN A 53 -6.02 -19.09 -10.94
C ASN A 53 -6.61 -19.33 -12.33
N ASN A 54 -7.82 -18.81 -12.60
CA ASN A 54 -8.44 -18.88 -13.91
C ASN A 54 -7.60 -18.12 -14.95
N PHE A 55 -7.15 -16.92 -14.62
CA PHE A 55 -6.26 -16.14 -15.48
C PHE A 55 -4.95 -16.87 -15.78
N ILE A 56 -4.33 -17.49 -14.78
CA ILE A 56 -3.11 -18.30 -14.97
C ILE A 56 -3.36 -19.47 -15.92
N ALA A 57 -4.49 -20.18 -15.77
CA ALA A 57 -4.85 -21.31 -16.63
C ALA A 57 -5.11 -20.87 -18.08
N GLU A 58 -5.83 -19.77 -18.28
CA GLU A 58 -6.10 -19.21 -19.62
C GLU A 58 -4.82 -18.71 -20.30
N LEU A 59 -3.93 -18.06 -19.55
CA LEU A 59 -2.65 -17.60 -20.07
C LEU A 59 -1.75 -18.77 -20.48
N GLN A 60 -1.74 -19.86 -19.70
CA GLN A 60 -0.99 -21.06 -20.04
C GLN A 60 -1.50 -21.73 -21.32
N ASP A 61 -2.83 -21.83 -21.49
CA ASP A 61 -3.42 -22.36 -22.72
C ASP A 61 -3.03 -21.51 -23.95
N LEU A 62 -3.09 -20.18 -23.81
CA LEU A 62 -2.71 -19.25 -24.87
C LEU A 62 -1.23 -19.38 -25.26
N ILE A 63 -0.32 -19.48 -24.29
CA ILE A 63 1.12 -19.65 -24.54
C ILE A 63 1.39 -20.94 -25.33
N VAL A 64 0.72 -22.04 -24.97
CA VAL A 64 0.88 -23.34 -25.66
C VAL A 64 0.27 -23.31 -27.06
N LYS A 65 -0.95 -22.77 -27.18
CA LYS A 65 -1.70 -22.70 -28.44
C LYS A 65 -1.02 -21.81 -29.48
N GLU A 66 -0.62 -20.62 -29.08
CA GLU A 66 -0.03 -19.60 -29.96
C GLU A 66 1.51 -19.69 -30.02
N LYS A 67 2.12 -20.63 -29.28
CA LYS A 67 3.58 -20.83 -29.17
C LYS A 67 4.31 -19.53 -28.85
N LEU A 68 3.78 -18.78 -27.90
CA LEU A 68 4.28 -17.47 -27.54
C LEU A 68 5.67 -17.59 -26.93
N THR A 69 6.58 -16.75 -27.41
CA THR A 69 7.87 -16.55 -26.77
C THR A 69 7.72 -15.59 -25.59
N ALA A 70 8.65 -15.64 -24.63
CA ALA A 70 8.62 -14.76 -23.45
C ALA A 70 8.54 -13.26 -23.80
N ASP A 71 9.13 -12.88 -24.93
CA ASP A 71 9.12 -11.51 -25.45
C ASP A 71 7.70 -11.07 -25.93
N GLN A 72 6.92 -12.00 -26.47
CA GLN A 72 5.56 -11.73 -26.94
C GLN A 72 4.53 -11.63 -25.82
N ILE A 73 4.79 -12.29 -24.67
CA ILE A 73 3.91 -12.25 -23.51
C ILE A 73 3.77 -10.82 -22.97
N TYR A 74 4.84 -10.03 -23.01
CA TYR A 74 4.82 -8.64 -22.50
C TYR A 74 3.90 -7.72 -23.32
N ASN A 75 3.72 -7.98 -24.61
CA ASN A 75 2.85 -7.17 -25.48
C ASN A 75 1.37 -7.61 -25.45
N LEU A 76 1.07 -8.69 -24.73
CA LEU A 76 -0.29 -9.25 -24.58
C LEU A 76 -0.92 -8.90 -23.22
N MET A 77 -0.12 -8.38 -22.27
CA MET A 77 -0.58 -7.81 -21.00
C MET A 77 -0.64 -6.28 -21.08
#